data_AF-A0A662G9H8-F1
#
_entry.id   AF-A0A662G9H8-F1
#
_cell.length_a   1.000
_cell.length_b   1.000
_cell.length_c   1.000
_cell.angle_alpha   90.00
_cell.angle_beta   90.00
_cell.angle_gamma   90.00
#
_symmetry.space_group_name_H-M   'P 1'
#
loop_
_entity.id
_entity.type
_entity.pdbx_description
1 polymer ?
#
loop_
_entity_poly.entity_id
_entity_poly.type
_entity_poly.pdbx_seq_one_letter_code
_entity_poly.pdbx_strand_id
1 'polypeptide(L)'
;MERLVDLKTHIPEKKVWVSTVACDEEIGFNRCAETMVFKGNESGITDWSELYFESHGHTTDEEELKKRHEEVVRKIREGEIELQEGVI
;
A
#
# COMPACT_ATOMS: atom_id res chain seq x y z
N MET A 1 0.49 -1.14 -20.23
CA MET A 1 0.51 -1.28 -18.76
C MET A 1 0.43 -2.74 -18.33
N GLU A 2 1.59 -3.34 -18.05
CA GLU A 2 1.79 -4.60 -17.36
C GLU A 2 2.06 -4.35 -15.86
N ARG A 3 1.47 -5.17 -14.97
CA ARG A 3 1.73 -5.09 -13.53
C ARG A 3 2.97 -5.92 -13.20
N LEU A 4 4.03 -5.25 -12.76
CA LEU A 4 5.31 -5.86 -12.41
C LEU A 4 5.32 -6.35 -10.95
N VAL A 5 4.66 -5.61 -10.05
CA VAL A 5 4.58 -5.93 -8.62
C VAL A 5 3.13 -5.80 -8.14
N ASP A 6 2.67 -6.80 -7.37
CA ASP A 6 1.37 -6.81 -6.69
C ASP A 6 1.51 -7.49 -5.32
N LEU A 7 1.81 -6.72 -4.29
CA LEU A 7 1.99 -7.21 -2.92
C LEU A 7 0.83 -6.76 -2.05
N LYS A 8 0.23 -7.69 -1.31
CA LYS A 8 -0.89 -7.42 -0.41
C LYS A 8 -0.69 -8.09 0.94
N THR A 9 -0.85 -7.31 2.00
CA THR A 9 -0.80 -7.80 3.38
C THR A 9 -2.00 -7.31 4.16
N HIS A 10 -2.77 -8.24 4.72
CA HIS A 10 -3.82 -7.94 5.69
C HIS A 10 -3.20 -7.80 7.09
N ILE A 11 -3.60 -6.77 7.83
CA ILE A 11 -3.24 -6.54 9.23
C ILE A 11 -4.52 -6.63 10.08
N PRO A 12 -4.91 -7.82 10.54
CA PRO A 12 -6.22 -8.06 11.20
C PRO A 12 -6.47 -7.18 12.41
N GLU A 13 -5.44 -6.98 13.24
CA GLU A 13 -5.48 -6.18 14.46
C GLU A 13 -5.74 -4.70 14.22
N LYS A 14 -5.47 -4.22 12.99
CA LYS A 14 -5.75 -2.85 12.53
C LYS A 14 -6.96 -2.78 11.59
N LYS A 15 -7.49 -3.93 11.13
CA LYS A 15 -8.57 -4.02 10.12
C LYS A 15 -8.24 -3.27 8.83
N VAL A 16 -7.02 -3.46 8.33
CA VAL A 16 -6.54 -2.81 7.10
C VAL A 16 -5.81 -3.76 6.16
N TRP A 17 -5.79 -3.39 4.89
CA TRP A 17 -4.96 -4.00 3.86
C TRP A 17 -3.92 -3.01 3.38
N VAL A 18 -2.66 -3.44 3.34
CA VAL A 18 -1.55 -2.74 2.68
C VAL A 18 -1.41 -3.32 1.28
N SER A 19 -1.38 -2.47 0.25
CA SER A 19 -1.24 -2.86 -1.15
C SER A 19 -0.10 -2.07 -1.78
N THR A 20 0.96 -2.75 -2.21
CA THR A 20 2.06 -2.14 -2.97
C THR A 20 2.01 -2.65 -4.40
N VAL A 21 1.95 -1.72 -5.36
CA VAL A 21 1.85 -2.03 -6.78
C VAL A 21 2.95 -1.31 -7.55
N ALA A 22 3.41 -1.93 -8.64
CA ALA A 22 4.24 -1.27 -9.64
C ALA A 22 3.86 -1.73 -11.05
N CYS A 23 3.92 -0.80 -12.01
CA CYS A 23 3.69 -1.08 -13.43
C CYS A 23 4.89 -0.65 -14.28
N ASP A 24 4.95 -1.17 -15.50
CA ASP A 24 5.92 -0.75 -16.54
C ASP A 24 5.64 0.67 -17.10
N GLU A 25 4.42 1.17 -16.89
CA GLU A 25 3.95 2.50 -17.27
C GLU A 25 3.51 3.30 -16.02
N GLU A 26 3.42 4.64 -16.15
CA GLU A 26 2.99 5.50 -15.05
C GLU A 26 1.53 5.24 -14.65
N ILE A 27 1.31 5.01 -13.35
CA ILE A 27 -0.01 4.80 -12.74
C ILE A 27 -0.57 6.06 -12.07
N GLY A 28 0.25 7.08 -11.93
CA GLY A 28 -0.12 8.40 -11.42
C GLY A 28 0.94 9.42 -11.78
N PHE A 29 0.71 10.69 -11.42
CA PHE A 29 1.63 11.78 -11.78
C PHE A 29 3.04 11.48 -11.26
N ASN A 30 3.98 11.28 -12.21
CA ASN A 30 5.40 11.03 -11.92
C ASN A 30 5.64 9.79 -11.04
N ARG A 31 4.83 8.72 -11.20
CA ARG A 31 5.01 7.45 -10.47
C ARG A 31 4.55 6.22 -11.25
N CYS A 32 5.36 5.16 -11.18
CA CYS A 32 5.04 3.81 -11.63
C CYS A 32 4.73 2.87 -10.47
N ALA A 33 5.08 3.25 -9.23
CA ALA A 33 4.87 2.43 -8.05
C ALA A 33 4.35 3.23 -6.84
N GLU A 34 3.48 2.60 -6.07
CA GLU A 34 2.85 3.19 -4.90
C GLU A 34 2.47 2.12 -3.87
N THR A 35 2.41 2.53 -2.59
CA THR A 35 1.83 1.77 -1.50
C THR A 35 0.60 2.50 -0.98
N MET A 36 -0.52 1.79 -0.88
CA MET A 36 -1.78 2.30 -0.37
C MET A 36 -2.29 1.42 0.78
N VAL A 37 -3.01 2.04 1.72
CA VAL A 37 -3.65 1.34 2.83
C VAL A 37 -5.14 1.63 2.84
N PHE A 38 -5.94 0.56 2.97
CA PHE A 38 -7.40 0.63 2.92
C PHE A 38 -8.01 -0.09 4.13
N LYS A 39 -9.22 0.29 4.56
CA LYS A 39 -9.94 -0.51 5.57
C LYS A 39 -10.40 -1.83 4.94
N GLY A 40 -10.31 -2.89 5.72
CA GLY A 40 -10.80 -4.19 5.29
C GLY A 40 -10.79 -5.24 6.39
N ASN A 41 -11.14 -6.45 5.98
CA ASN A 41 -11.16 -7.62 6.84
C ASN A 41 -10.57 -8.83 6.08
N GLU A 42 -10.69 -10.02 6.65
CA GLU A 42 -10.18 -11.26 6.05
C GLU A 42 -10.78 -11.59 4.66
N SER A 43 -11.97 -11.07 4.35
CA SER A 43 -12.62 -11.24 3.04
C SER A 43 -12.13 -10.23 2.00
N GLY A 44 -11.41 -9.19 2.41
CA GLY A 44 -10.82 -8.18 1.52
C GLY A 44 -11.05 -6.75 1.98
N ILE A 45 -10.84 -5.82 1.05
CA ILE A 45 -11.05 -4.38 1.25
C ILE A 45 -12.55 -4.08 1.37
N THR A 46 -12.94 -3.39 2.43
CA THR A 46 -14.33 -2.99 2.71
C THR A 46 -14.59 -1.53 2.43
N ASP A 47 -13.54 -0.70 2.45
CA ASP A 47 -13.60 0.73 2.15
C ASP A 47 -12.37 1.09 1.31
N TRP A 48 -12.61 1.62 0.11
CA TRP A 48 -11.57 2.03 -0.83
C TRP A 48 -11.07 3.46 -0.58
N SER A 49 -11.54 4.12 0.48
CA SER A 49 -10.96 5.38 0.95
C SER A 49 -9.54 5.14 1.45
N GLU A 50 -8.57 5.85 0.88
CA GLU A 50 -7.16 5.75 1.22
C GLU A 50 -6.93 6.24 2.67
N LEU A 51 -6.43 5.36 3.53
CA LEU A 51 -6.02 5.71 4.89
C LEU A 51 -4.57 6.21 4.94
N TYR A 52 -3.77 5.77 3.97
CA TYR A 52 -2.36 6.10 3.81
C TYR A 52 -1.97 5.89 2.35
N PHE A 53 -1.08 6.75 1.87
CA PHE A 53 -0.52 6.71 0.53
C PHE A 53 0.97 7.04 0.60
N GLU A 54 1.78 6.25 -0.11
CA GLU A 54 3.20 6.51 -0.32
C GLU A 54 3.57 6.26 -1.78
N SER A 55 4.15 7.27 -2.43
CA SER A 55 4.71 7.13 -3.78
C SER A 55 6.11 6.55 -3.71
N HIS A 56 6.43 5.63 -4.62
CA HIS A 56 7.79 5.11 -4.80
C HIS A 56 8.44 5.61 -6.09
N GLY A 57 7.83 6.60 -6.77
CA GLY A 57 8.33 7.14 -8.03
C GLY A 57 8.33 6.09 -9.13
N HIS A 58 9.38 6.04 -9.95
CA HIS A 58 9.54 5.10 -11.06
C HIS A 58 10.24 3.78 -10.67
N THR A 59 10.43 3.51 -9.38
CA THR A 59 11.03 2.23 -8.95
C THR A 59 10.11 1.06 -9.33
N THR A 60 10.61 0.12 -10.13
CA THR A 60 9.92 -1.13 -10.49
C THR A 60 10.68 -2.38 -10.02
N ASP A 61 11.71 -2.20 -9.18
CA ASP A 61 12.49 -3.30 -8.61
C ASP A 61 11.68 -4.03 -7.54
N GLU A 62 11.42 -5.33 -7.76
CA GLU A 62 10.56 -6.13 -6.90
C GLU A 62 11.14 -6.30 -5.48
N GLU A 63 12.45 -6.51 -5.35
CA GLU A 63 13.08 -6.73 -4.04
C GLU A 63 13.06 -5.46 -3.18
N GLU A 64 13.34 -4.31 -3.77
CA GLU A 64 13.26 -3.01 -3.11
C GLU A 64 11.81 -2.71 -2.70
N LEU A 65 10.84 -2.91 -3.59
CA LEU A 65 9.43 -2.69 -3.29
C LEU A 65 8.90 -3.64 -2.22
N LYS A 66 9.39 -4.87 -2.18
CA LYS A 66 9.08 -5.82 -1.10
C LYS A 66 9.61 -5.33 0.25
N LYS A 67 10.84 -4.82 0.33
CA LYS A 67 11.40 -4.25 1.56
C LYS A 67 10.57 -3.07 2.05
N ARG A 68 10.19 -2.16 1.14
CA ARG A 68 9.34 -1.01 1.47
C ARG A 68 7.95 -1.44 1.93
N HIS A 69 7.36 -2.43 1.28
CA HIS A 69 6.08 -3.02 1.68
C HIS A 69 6.14 -3.57 3.11
N GLU A 70 7.14 -4.40 3.41
CA GLU A 70 7.35 -4.96 4.75
C GLU A 70 7.60 -3.88 5.80
N GLU A 71 8.32 -2.81 5.45
CA GLU A 71 8.54 -1.66 6.32
C GLU A 71 7.24 -0.93 6.64
N VAL A 72 6.38 -0.66 5.64
CA VAL A 72 5.07 -0.05 5.85
C VAL A 72 4.18 -0.94 6.74
N VAL A 73 4.14 -2.25 6.48
CA VAL A 73 3.41 -3.20 7.31
C VAL A 73 3.89 -3.16 8.76
N ARG A 74 5.22 -3.17 8.98
CA ARG A 74 5.82 -3.07 10.32
C ARG A 74 5.42 -1.76 11.00
N LYS A 75 5.59 -0.64 10.32
CA LYS A 75 5.24 0.71 10.83
C LYS A 75 3.77 0.80 11.24
N ILE A 76 2.85 0.23 10.47
CA ILE A 76 1.43 0.20 10.80
C ILE A 76 1.16 -0.66 12.04
N ARG A 77 1.78 -1.84 12.14
CA ARG A 77 1.65 -2.71 13.32
C ARG A 77 2.12 -2.03 14.60
N GLU A 78 3.27 -1.35 14.52
CA GLU A 78 3.88 -0.65 15.65
C GLU A 78 3.22 0.70 15.96
N GLY A 79 2.34 1.20 15.08
CA GLY A 79 1.68 2.49 15.25
C GLY A 79 2.57 3.68 14.93
N GLU A 80 3.63 3.49 14.15
CA GLU A 80 4.52 4.54 13.65
C GLU A 80 3.89 5.34 12.49
N ILE A 81 2.88 4.78 11.81
CA ILE A 81 2.08 5.48 10.80
C ILE A 81 0.70 5.79 11.36
N GLU A 82 0.32 7.06 11.32
CA GLU A 82 -1.03 7.51 11.60
C GLU A 82 -1.90 7.28 10.37
N LEU A 83 -2.91 6.41 10.50
CA LEU A 83 -3.87 6.13 9.45
C LEU A 83 -4.98 7.18 9.50
N GLN A 84 -5.22 7.88 8.40
CA GLN A 84 -6.26 8.90 8.34
C GLN A 84 -7.63 8.22 8.33
N GLU A 85 -8.30 8.20 9.48
CA GLU A 85 -9.72 7.85 9.52
C GLU A 85 -10.48 9.00 8.84
N GLY A 86 -10.97 8.78 7.62
CA GLY A 86 -11.70 9.77 6.86
C GLY A 86 -12.71 10.53 7.73
N VAL A 87 -12.56 11.85 7.77
CA VAL A 87 -13.51 12.76 8.42
C VAL A 87 -14.85 12.59 7.69
N ILE A 88 -15.89 12.26 8.47
CA ILE A 88 -17.29 12.14 8.02
C ILE A 88 -17.76 13.44 7.37
#